data_AF-A0A7V2JIF3-F1
#
_entry.id   AF-A0A7V2JIF3-F1
#
_cell.length_a   1.000
_cell.length_b   1.000
_cell.length_c   1.000
_cell.angle_alpha   90.00
_cell.angle_beta   90.00
_cell.angle_gamma   90.00
#
_symmetry.space_group_name_H-M   'P 1'
#
loop_
_entity.id
_entity.type
_entity.pdbx_description
1 polymer ?
#
loop_
_entity_poly.entity_id
_entity_poly.type
_entity_poly.pdbx_seq_one_letter_code
_entity_poly.pdbx_strand_id
1 'polypeptide(L)'
;MNLNRRRIGQLSSFMIAVMALMLFCGNGPKSEFGPHEIKSRDWLTRRGAAVDDRAVGLLDKGELSNLITNFGIISNFHSGSPALRWPRDSEDVQQYGFGVGLVVAADGVLIFSVDDPSSNVLDYGWEASDGSLGGLFNDDRNSDNTAGDDVTPFLASSDRTATWPVDDGEAFWPGPFREDLGNPGQEVTGEFTSDRDVYGVLEDVRGVGLRVEQLAYSYSRPYAKNLIFVRYILHNDSDVDLDEVYAGFHADLKADFYADDRIGAWSLVDGENVPSFFFKQDLNGIPQRGDSSEFEQWVGPVGWIGAGIVKSPDDMGVSSFHYYHDDYSPVSDEDFSGILRNDTSGLDNPEWYFHGEDPGFDDLSLQSGVDKDEFPGSERSKER
;
A
#
# COMPACT_ATOMS: atom_id res chain seq x y z
N MET A 1 3.27 -10.74 -0.61
CA MET A 1 2.36 -11.40 -1.59
C MET A 1 2.91 -11.19 -2.98
N ASN A 2 3.13 -12.23 -3.80
CA ASN A 2 3.91 -12.13 -5.03
C ASN A 2 3.20 -12.67 -6.28
N LEU A 3 3.74 -12.29 -7.45
CA LEU A 3 3.37 -12.71 -8.81
C LEU A 3 4.63 -13.30 -9.48
N ASN A 4 4.64 -14.59 -9.86
CA ASN A 4 5.87 -15.26 -10.32
C ASN A 4 6.09 -15.31 -11.85
N ARG A 5 7.37 -15.07 -12.19
CA ARG A 5 8.15 -15.34 -13.43
C ARG A 5 7.50 -14.92 -14.75
N ARG A 6 7.81 -13.70 -15.19
CA ARG A 6 7.46 -13.22 -16.53
C ARG A 6 8.67 -12.59 -17.22
N ARG A 7 8.76 -12.84 -18.53
CA ARG A 7 9.54 -12.02 -19.44
C ARG A 7 8.75 -10.76 -19.75
N ILE A 8 9.20 -9.60 -19.30
CA ILE A 8 8.55 -8.33 -19.60
C ILE A 8 9.28 -7.67 -20.76
N GLY A 9 8.72 -7.82 -21.96
CA GLY A 9 9.23 -7.13 -23.14
C GLY A 9 8.75 -5.68 -23.28
N GLN A 10 7.52 -5.36 -22.83
CA GLN A 10 6.99 -3.98 -22.90
C GLN A 10 6.01 -3.64 -21.77
N LEU A 11 5.02 -4.49 -21.46
CA LEU A 11 3.93 -4.13 -20.54
C LEU A 11 3.44 -5.30 -19.68
N SER A 12 3.25 -5.04 -18.38
CA SER A 12 2.54 -5.93 -17.44
C SER A 12 1.64 -5.10 -16.54
N SER A 13 0.42 -5.57 -16.23
CA SER A 13 -0.52 -4.83 -15.38
C SER A 13 -1.06 -5.68 -14.24
N PHE A 14 -1.19 -5.11 -13.05
CA PHE A 14 -1.85 -5.75 -11.91
C PHE A 14 -2.58 -4.76 -11.00
N MET A 15 -3.49 -5.26 -10.18
CA MET A 15 -4.43 -4.48 -9.39
C MET A 15 -4.65 -5.11 -8.02
N ILE A 16 -4.64 -4.26 -7.01
CA ILE A 16 -4.79 -4.59 -5.60
C ILE A 16 -6.06 -3.95 -5.09
N ALA A 17 -6.71 -4.64 -4.15
CA ALA A 17 -7.64 -4.02 -3.24
C ALA A 17 -7.05 -4.07 -1.83
N VAL A 18 -6.94 -2.91 -1.20
CA VAL A 18 -6.72 -2.79 0.24
C VAL A 18 -8.09 -2.62 0.88
N MET A 19 -8.40 -3.46 1.88
CA MET A 19 -9.67 -3.45 2.59
C MET A 19 -9.44 -3.30 4.08
N ALA A 20 -10.19 -2.39 4.69
CA ALA A 20 -10.47 -2.42 6.11
C ALA A 20 -11.94 -2.84 6.30
N LEU A 21 -12.26 -3.72 7.23
CA LEU A 21 -13.63 -4.13 7.49
C LEU A 21 -13.83 -4.41 8.98
N MET A 22 -14.95 -3.93 9.53
CA MET A 22 -15.43 -4.34 10.86
C MET A 22 -16.48 -5.43 10.70
N LEU A 23 -16.39 -6.51 11.47
CA LEU A 23 -17.47 -7.50 11.59
C LEU A 23 -18.35 -7.29 12.84
N PHE A 24 -17.97 -6.39 13.77
CA PHE A 24 -18.73 -6.14 15.01
C PHE A 24 -19.02 -4.66 15.21
N CYS A 25 -20.27 -4.23 15.03
CA CYS A 25 -20.67 -2.83 15.13
C CYS A 25 -20.50 -2.21 16.52
N GLY A 26 -19.85 -1.05 16.58
CA GLY A 26 -20.05 -0.02 17.59
C GLY A 26 -20.05 1.35 16.92
N ASN A 27 -21.11 2.15 17.11
CA ASN A 27 -21.14 3.54 16.62
C ASN A 27 -20.09 4.35 17.40
N GLY A 28 -18.92 4.53 16.80
CA GLY A 28 -17.93 5.49 17.27
C GLY A 28 -18.46 6.92 17.12
N PRO A 29 -18.02 7.86 17.98
CA PRO A 29 -18.32 9.28 17.80
C PRO A 29 -17.75 9.76 16.48
N LYS A 30 -18.52 10.58 15.75
CA LYS A 30 -18.06 11.25 14.54
C LYS A 30 -17.06 12.34 14.94
N SER A 31 -15.79 12.24 14.53
CA SER A 31 -14.86 13.38 14.65
C SER A 31 -15.04 14.36 13.48
N GLU A 32 -14.65 15.60 13.69
CA GLU A 32 -14.42 16.53 12.59
C GLU A 32 -13.21 16.04 11.77
N PHE A 33 -13.17 16.36 10.48
CA PHE A 33 -12.06 15.98 9.58
C PHE A 33 -10.72 16.35 10.24
N GLY A 34 -9.95 15.34 10.63
CA GLY A 34 -8.58 15.55 11.09
C GLY A 34 -7.74 16.19 9.99
N PRO A 35 -6.69 16.95 10.33
CA PRO A 35 -5.84 17.56 9.33
C PRO A 35 -5.16 16.46 8.50
N HIS A 36 -5.11 16.66 7.18
CA HIS A 36 -4.24 15.86 6.31
C HIS A 36 -2.84 16.37 6.55
N GLU A 37 -2.02 15.58 7.24
CA GLU A 37 -0.70 16.05 7.69
C GLU A 37 0.40 15.12 7.25
N ILE A 38 1.49 15.74 6.85
CA ILE A 38 2.77 15.10 6.63
C ILE A 38 3.54 15.16 7.94
N LYS A 39 3.83 13.99 8.51
CA LYS A 39 4.45 13.88 9.85
C LYS A 39 5.97 13.89 9.78
N SER A 40 6.54 13.19 8.80
CA SER A 40 7.96 13.24 8.49
C SER A 40 8.16 14.24 7.34
N ARG A 41 9.09 15.20 7.45
CA ARG A 41 9.48 16.06 6.31
C ARG A 41 10.67 15.50 5.54
N ASP A 42 11.29 14.43 6.03
CA ASP A 42 12.59 13.96 5.54
C ASP A 42 12.52 13.33 4.14
N TRP A 43 11.34 12.87 3.71
CA TRP A 43 11.07 12.52 2.33
C TRP A 43 11.18 13.72 1.36
N LEU A 44 11.00 14.97 1.80
CA LEU A 44 11.14 16.14 0.93
C LEU A 44 12.54 16.77 0.96
N THR A 45 13.42 16.34 1.88
CA THR A 45 14.70 17.02 2.12
C THR A 45 15.90 16.40 1.40
N ARG A 46 15.72 15.25 0.73
CA ARG A 46 16.74 14.73 -0.20
C ARG A 46 16.90 15.67 -1.40
N ARG A 47 18.12 15.72 -1.97
CA ARG A 47 18.45 16.58 -3.11
C ARG A 47 18.66 15.72 -4.34
N GLY A 48 17.86 15.96 -5.38
CA GLY A 48 17.89 15.32 -6.69
C GLY A 48 16.70 15.84 -7.51
N ALA A 49 16.80 15.85 -8.84
CA ALA A 49 15.74 16.41 -9.70
C ALA A 49 14.37 15.77 -9.43
N ALA A 50 14.35 14.43 -9.40
CA ALA A 50 13.17 13.63 -9.08
C ALA A 50 12.57 13.84 -7.67
N VAL A 51 13.31 14.39 -6.70
CA VAL A 51 12.78 14.61 -5.34
C VAL A 51 11.85 15.82 -5.28
N ASP A 52 12.09 16.84 -6.12
CA ASP A 52 11.23 18.01 -6.22
C ASP A 52 9.88 17.68 -6.89
N ASP A 53 9.81 16.54 -7.56
CA ASP A 53 8.64 15.96 -8.23
C ASP A 53 7.80 15.03 -7.32
N ARG A 54 8.14 14.91 -6.03
CA ARG A 54 7.36 14.13 -5.05
C ARG A 54 6.03 14.79 -4.72
N ALA A 55 4.97 13.98 -4.66
CA ALA A 55 3.62 14.41 -4.36
C ALA A 55 2.82 13.30 -3.65
N VAL A 56 1.69 13.66 -3.06
CA VAL A 56 0.78 12.72 -2.39
C VAL A 56 -0.62 12.74 -2.98
N GLY A 57 -1.32 11.62 -2.93
CA GLY A 57 -2.71 11.51 -3.33
C GLY A 57 -3.61 11.22 -2.15
N LEU A 58 -4.73 11.93 -2.04
CA LEU A 58 -5.70 11.72 -0.96
C LEU A 58 -6.90 10.89 -1.44
N LEU A 59 -7.10 9.72 -0.84
CA LEU A 59 -8.27 8.87 -1.04
C LEU A 59 -9.17 8.98 0.18
N ASP A 60 -10.32 9.64 0.06
CA ASP A 60 -11.19 9.97 1.19
C ASP A 60 -12.69 9.92 0.88
N LYS A 61 -13.12 9.29 -0.22
CA LYS A 61 -14.54 9.23 -0.60
C LYS A 61 -15.34 8.20 0.20
N GLY A 62 -14.70 7.16 0.70
CA GLY A 62 -15.31 6.11 1.51
C GLY A 62 -15.17 6.33 3.03
N GLU A 63 -15.29 5.25 3.77
CA GLU A 63 -14.93 5.13 5.18
C GLU A 63 -13.45 4.78 5.38
N LEU A 64 -12.78 4.17 4.40
CA LEU A 64 -11.34 3.96 4.46
C LEU A 64 -10.64 5.14 3.78
N SER A 65 -9.77 5.83 4.51
CA SER A 65 -9.01 6.96 3.98
C SER A 65 -7.50 6.71 4.03
N ASN A 66 -6.79 7.26 3.05
CA ASN A 66 -5.36 7.05 2.89
C ASN A 66 -4.67 8.16 2.09
N LEU A 67 -3.45 8.50 2.48
CA LEU A 67 -2.48 9.18 1.65
C LEU A 67 -1.60 8.16 0.93
N ILE A 68 -1.59 8.23 -0.40
CA ILE A 68 -0.70 7.47 -1.27
C ILE A 68 0.38 8.38 -1.85
N THR A 69 1.49 7.84 -2.33
CA THR A 69 2.63 8.61 -2.86
C THR A 69 2.95 8.25 -4.31
N ASN A 70 3.74 9.08 -5.00
CA ASN A 70 4.37 8.72 -6.28
C ASN A 70 5.84 8.25 -6.12
N PHE A 71 6.21 7.71 -4.96
CA PHE A 71 7.57 7.18 -4.70
C PHE A 71 7.51 5.85 -3.94
N GLY A 72 6.53 5.02 -4.27
CA GLY A 72 6.47 3.60 -3.89
C GLY A 72 5.80 3.27 -2.55
N ILE A 73 5.33 4.28 -1.81
CA ILE A 73 4.60 4.10 -0.55
C ILE A 73 3.10 4.21 -0.80
N ILE A 74 2.39 3.12 -0.52
CA ILE A 74 0.92 3.08 -0.55
C ILE A 74 0.36 3.68 0.72
N SER A 75 0.87 3.30 1.90
CA SER A 75 0.41 3.81 3.18
C SER A 75 1.48 3.71 4.24
N ASN A 76 1.61 4.75 5.06
CA ASN A 76 2.55 4.75 6.18
C ASN A 76 2.16 5.81 7.22
N PHE A 77 1.84 5.35 8.43
CA PHE A 77 1.47 6.17 9.57
C PHE A 77 2.53 7.21 9.95
N HIS A 78 3.81 6.90 9.75
CA HIS A 78 4.93 7.76 10.12
C HIS A 78 5.21 8.86 9.08
N SER A 79 4.87 8.63 7.82
CA SER A 79 5.09 9.60 6.73
C SER A 79 3.96 10.62 6.69
N GLY A 80 2.72 10.17 6.80
CA GLY A 80 1.57 11.02 6.63
C GLY A 80 0.27 10.45 7.18
N SER A 81 -0.75 11.29 7.16
CA SER A 81 -2.07 11.02 7.72
C SER A 81 -3.16 11.50 6.76
N PRO A 82 -4.18 10.70 6.43
CA PRO A 82 -4.45 9.34 6.94
C PRO A 82 -3.55 8.24 6.34
N ALA A 83 -3.40 7.13 7.06
CA ALA A 83 -2.68 5.91 6.72
C ALA A 83 -3.58 4.69 7.00
N LEU A 84 -4.36 4.31 5.98
CA LEU A 84 -5.45 3.33 6.09
C LEU A 84 -6.38 3.59 7.28
N ARG A 85 -6.73 4.85 7.51
CA ARG A 85 -7.60 5.25 8.62
C ARG A 85 -9.03 4.77 8.37
N TRP A 86 -9.60 4.11 9.36
CA TRP A 86 -10.97 3.62 9.30
C TRP A 86 -11.65 3.61 10.68
N PRO A 87 -12.89 4.09 10.80
CA PRO A 87 -13.63 4.92 9.86
C PRO A 87 -12.91 6.23 9.53
N ARG A 88 -13.31 6.89 8.44
CA ARG A 88 -12.57 8.06 7.93
C ARG A 88 -12.56 9.22 8.91
N ASP A 89 -13.61 9.34 9.72
CA ASP A 89 -13.80 10.34 10.78
C ASP A 89 -13.28 9.85 12.14
N SER A 90 -12.35 8.91 12.14
CA SER A 90 -11.56 8.52 13.29
C SER A 90 -10.47 9.52 13.62
N GLU A 91 -10.02 9.50 14.87
CA GLU A 91 -8.89 10.31 15.35
C GLU A 91 -7.57 9.93 14.64
N ASP A 92 -6.61 10.86 14.62
CA ASP A 92 -5.34 10.69 13.90
C ASP A 92 -4.48 9.52 14.40
N VAL A 93 -4.76 9.01 15.60
CA VAL A 93 -4.11 7.86 16.22
C VAL A 93 -4.64 6.50 15.73
N GLN A 94 -5.82 6.48 15.10
CA GLN A 94 -6.51 5.26 14.66
C GLN A 94 -6.14 4.93 13.22
N GLN A 95 -5.01 4.26 13.05
CA GLN A 95 -4.35 4.10 11.76
C GLN A 95 -3.89 2.66 11.63
N TYR A 96 -4.14 2.07 10.47
CA TYR A 96 -3.97 0.62 10.29
C TYR A 96 -2.80 0.29 9.36
N GLY A 97 -2.25 1.28 8.64
CA GLY A 97 -1.12 1.12 7.72
C GLY A 97 0.16 1.70 8.30
N PHE A 98 1.07 0.85 8.75
CA PHE A 98 2.38 1.27 9.26
C PHE A 98 3.49 1.15 8.21
N GLY A 99 3.27 0.36 7.17
CA GLY A 99 4.15 0.35 6.00
C GLY A 99 3.62 -0.55 4.90
N VAL A 100 2.91 0.01 3.94
CA VAL A 100 2.42 -0.71 2.77
C VAL A 100 3.08 -0.12 1.52
N GLY A 101 3.73 -0.96 0.71
CA GLY A 101 4.46 -0.48 -0.46
C GLY A 101 4.64 -1.53 -1.55
N LEU A 102 4.87 -1.04 -2.78
CA LEU A 102 5.15 -1.86 -3.96
C LEU A 102 6.57 -2.40 -3.89
N VAL A 103 6.72 -3.71 -3.97
CA VAL A 103 8.02 -4.39 -4.07
C VAL A 103 8.13 -5.03 -5.45
N VAL A 104 9.25 -4.80 -6.13
CA VAL A 104 9.59 -5.50 -7.37
C VAL A 104 11.02 -6.02 -7.28
N ALA A 105 11.24 -7.28 -7.61
CA ALA A 105 12.56 -7.80 -7.94
C ALA A 105 12.63 -8.06 -9.44
N ALA A 106 13.64 -7.50 -10.10
CA ALA A 106 13.85 -7.63 -11.53
C ALA A 106 15.32 -7.95 -11.81
N ASP A 107 15.59 -9.10 -12.42
CA ASP A 107 16.94 -9.57 -12.82
C ASP A 107 18.00 -9.47 -11.70
N GLY A 108 17.57 -9.70 -10.46
CA GLY A 108 18.44 -9.69 -9.27
C GLY A 108 18.51 -8.35 -8.55
N VAL A 109 17.82 -7.32 -9.03
CA VAL A 109 17.74 -6.00 -8.39
C VAL A 109 16.42 -5.85 -7.66
N LEU A 110 16.46 -5.46 -6.39
CA LEU A 110 15.27 -5.16 -5.60
C LEU A 110 14.93 -3.66 -5.68
N ILE A 111 13.65 -3.39 -5.91
CA ILE A 111 13.06 -2.07 -5.99
C ILE A 111 11.91 -2.02 -4.97
N PHE A 112 12.16 -1.33 -3.85
CA PHE A 112 11.20 -1.13 -2.78
C PHE A 112 11.49 0.19 -2.07
N SER A 113 10.46 0.86 -1.57
CA SER A 113 10.61 2.09 -0.78
C SER A 113 10.36 1.81 0.69
N VAL A 114 11.40 2.00 1.50
CA VAL A 114 11.37 1.89 2.96
C VAL A 114 11.29 3.30 3.54
N ASP A 115 10.24 3.56 4.31
CA ASP A 115 10.12 4.77 5.13
C ASP A 115 9.81 4.39 6.57
N ASP A 116 10.79 3.78 7.23
CA ASP A 116 10.72 3.56 8.67
C ASP A 116 11.49 4.68 9.37
N PRO A 117 10.85 5.50 10.22
CA PRO A 117 11.54 6.53 11.00
C PRO A 117 12.57 5.96 11.99
N SER A 118 12.49 4.67 12.30
CA SER A 118 13.46 3.93 13.11
C SER A 118 14.68 3.46 12.29
N SER A 119 14.57 3.44 10.95
CA SER A 119 15.69 3.12 10.09
C SER A 119 16.75 4.23 10.13
N ASN A 120 18.02 3.84 10.26
CA ASN A 120 19.13 4.80 10.25
C ASN A 120 19.37 5.44 8.87
N VAL A 121 18.73 4.93 7.82
CA VAL A 121 18.85 5.39 6.44
C VAL A 121 17.53 5.15 5.71
N LEU A 122 16.84 6.23 5.32
CA LEU A 122 15.73 6.16 4.36
C LEU A 122 16.24 5.56 3.04
N ASP A 123 15.54 4.60 2.45
CA ASP A 123 15.92 4.04 1.15
C ASP A 123 14.69 3.92 0.25
N TYR A 124 14.73 4.65 -0.86
CA TYR A 124 13.64 4.72 -1.82
C TYR A 124 14.12 4.04 -3.09
N GLY A 125 13.68 2.81 -3.34
CA GLY A 125 13.88 2.14 -4.63
C GLY A 125 13.00 2.71 -5.73
N TRP A 126 11.85 3.28 -5.35
CA TRP A 126 10.96 4.04 -6.24
C TRP A 126 11.06 5.53 -5.99
N GLU A 127 10.98 6.31 -7.04
CA GLU A 127 10.96 7.77 -6.98
C GLU A 127 9.92 8.34 -7.93
N ALA A 128 9.51 9.60 -7.72
CA ALA A 128 8.73 10.32 -8.71
C ALA A 128 9.47 10.41 -10.05
N SER A 129 8.73 10.36 -11.16
CA SER A 129 9.32 10.56 -12.49
C SER A 129 9.72 12.04 -12.68
N ASP A 130 10.88 12.28 -13.30
CA ASP A 130 11.37 13.64 -13.56
C ASP A 130 10.35 14.44 -14.40
N GLY A 131 9.99 15.63 -13.91
CA GLY A 131 9.01 16.51 -14.57
C GLY A 131 7.55 16.17 -14.29
N SER A 132 7.28 15.34 -13.26
CA SER A 132 5.91 15.11 -12.79
C SER A 132 5.26 16.39 -12.27
N LEU A 133 6.01 17.31 -11.65
CA LEU A 133 5.54 18.64 -11.25
C LEU A 133 5.28 19.48 -12.49
N GLY A 134 4.03 19.90 -12.67
CA GLY A 134 3.55 20.62 -13.86
C GLY A 134 3.18 19.69 -15.03
N GLY A 135 3.77 18.49 -15.12
CA GLY A 135 3.45 17.49 -16.15
C GLY A 135 2.31 16.53 -15.77
N LEU A 136 2.23 16.13 -14.50
CA LEU A 136 1.28 15.14 -13.97
C LEU A 136 0.43 15.68 -12.82
N PHE A 137 0.78 16.83 -12.25
CA PHE A 137 -0.01 17.52 -11.24
C PHE A 137 0.37 19.00 -11.22
N ASN A 138 -0.46 19.82 -10.57
CA ASN A 138 -0.31 21.26 -10.59
C ASN A 138 0.99 21.72 -9.88
N ASP A 139 1.74 22.62 -10.53
CA ASP A 139 2.95 23.22 -9.99
C ASP A 139 2.72 24.57 -9.28
N ASP A 140 1.56 25.20 -9.50
CA ASP A 140 1.14 26.43 -8.82
C ASP A 140 0.52 26.13 -7.44
N ARG A 141 1.39 25.95 -6.44
CA ARG A 141 1.04 25.51 -5.08
C ARG A 141 0.13 26.49 -4.35
N ASN A 142 -0.99 25.98 -3.83
CA ASN A 142 -1.95 26.70 -3.01
C ASN A 142 -2.75 25.74 -2.11
N SER A 143 -3.58 26.30 -1.22
CA SER A 143 -4.41 25.52 -0.29
C SER A 143 -5.35 24.52 -0.99
N ASP A 144 -5.71 24.75 -2.24
CA ASP A 144 -6.58 23.89 -3.03
C ASP A 144 -5.82 22.77 -3.75
N ASN A 145 -4.48 22.71 -3.71
CA ASN A 145 -3.72 21.63 -4.32
C ASN A 145 -2.51 21.15 -3.52
N THR A 146 -2.39 21.54 -2.25
CA THR A 146 -1.35 21.01 -1.33
C THR A 146 -1.94 20.27 -0.14
N ALA A 147 -1.15 19.37 0.46
CA ALA A 147 -1.50 18.50 1.58
C ALA A 147 -1.62 19.21 2.94
N GLY A 148 -2.17 20.42 2.96
CA GLY A 148 -2.41 21.20 4.19
C GLY A 148 -1.19 21.91 4.76
N ASP A 149 -0.02 21.75 4.16
CA ASP A 149 1.25 22.37 4.56
C ASP A 149 1.72 23.50 3.64
N ASP A 150 0.91 23.85 2.63
CA ASP A 150 1.19 24.82 1.55
C ASP A 150 2.48 24.53 0.75
N VAL A 151 3.04 23.32 0.88
CA VAL A 151 4.35 22.96 0.29
C VAL A 151 4.27 21.68 -0.51
N THR A 152 3.60 20.66 0.01
CA THR A 152 3.54 19.33 -0.57
C THR A 152 2.39 19.27 -1.58
N PRO A 153 2.66 19.12 -2.89
CA PRO A 153 1.61 19.08 -3.89
C PRO A 153 0.78 17.78 -3.79
N PHE A 154 -0.49 17.90 -4.14
CA PHE A 154 -1.35 16.75 -4.39
C PHE A 154 -1.17 16.24 -5.82
N LEU A 155 -1.15 14.92 -5.97
CA LEU A 155 -1.35 14.23 -7.24
C LEU A 155 -2.69 14.63 -7.86
N ALA A 156 -2.76 14.56 -9.20
CA ALA A 156 -3.99 14.83 -9.93
C ALA A 156 -5.11 13.91 -9.44
N SER A 157 -6.24 14.50 -9.04
CA SER A 157 -7.41 13.78 -8.54
C SER A 157 -8.62 14.07 -9.44
N SER A 158 -9.35 13.04 -9.88
CA SER A 158 -10.39 13.18 -10.91
C SER A 158 -11.55 14.11 -10.54
N ASP A 159 -11.78 14.33 -9.24
CA ASP A 159 -12.82 15.19 -8.70
C ASP A 159 -12.30 16.57 -8.21
N ARG A 160 -11.01 16.86 -8.38
CA ARG A 160 -10.37 18.09 -7.90
C ARG A 160 -9.45 18.66 -8.97
N THR A 161 -10.04 19.37 -9.95
CA THR A 161 -9.32 19.99 -11.08
C THR A 161 -8.19 20.94 -10.64
N ALA A 162 -8.24 21.52 -9.44
CA ALA A 162 -7.14 22.35 -8.91
C ALA A 162 -5.80 21.58 -8.79
N THR A 163 -5.82 20.25 -8.66
CA THR A 163 -4.61 19.43 -8.60
C THR A 163 -4.12 18.97 -9.97
N TRP A 164 -4.84 19.28 -11.04
CA TRP A 164 -4.46 18.89 -12.39
C TRP A 164 -3.31 19.76 -12.90
N PRO A 165 -2.40 19.20 -13.72
CA PRO A 165 -1.43 20.01 -14.46
C PRO A 165 -2.14 20.99 -15.39
N VAL A 166 -1.44 22.08 -15.71
CA VAL A 166 -1.95 23.17 -16.56
C VAL A 166 -1.04 23.33 -17.76
N ASP A 167 -1.61 23.20 -18.97
CA ASP A 167 -0.91 23.45 -20.23
C ASP A 167 -1.62 24.57 -21.00
N ASP A 168 -0.87 25.57 -21.45
CA ASP A 168 -1.38 26.80 -22.09
C ASP A 168 -2.59 27.45 -21.39
N GLY A 169 -2.60 27.39 -20.04
CA GLY A 169 -3.65 27.95 -19.19
C GLY A 169 -4.89 27.06 -19.02
N GLU A 170 -4.92 25.88 -19.64
CA GLU A 170 -6.01 24.91 -19.52
C GLU A 170 -5.58 23.71 -18.65
N ALA A 171 -6.40 23.37 -17.66
CA ALA A 171 -6.16 22.20 -16.82
C ALA A 171 -6.51 20.92 -17.58
N PHE A 172 -5.65 19.89 -17.49
CA PHE A 172 -5.90 18.60 -18.15
C PHE A 172 -5.74 17.41 -17.21
N TRP A 173 -6.54 16.37 -17.43
CA TRP A 173 -6.42 15.11 -16.69
C TRP A 173 -5.24 14.29 -17.25
N PRO A 174 -4.23 13.93 -16.45
CA PRO A 174 -3.05 13.21 -16.93
C PRO A 174 -3.21 11.69 -16.91
N GLY A 175 -4.25 11.17 -16.26
CA GLY A 175 -4.51 9.73 -16.18
C GLY A 175 -5.48 9.22 -17.26
N PRO A 176 -5.83 7.93 -17.21
CA PRO A 176 -6.85 7.35 -18.08
C PRO A 176 -8.26 7.78 -17.63
N PHE A 177 -9.19 7.87 -18.57
CA PHE A 177 -10.63 7.91 -18.28
C PHE A 177 -11.20 6.49 -18.17
N ARG A 178 -12.50 6.37 -17.83
CA ARG A 178 -13.16 5.06 -17.81
C ARG A 178 -13.13 4.42 -19.20
N GLU A 179 -13.06 3.09 -19.20
CA GLU A 179 -13.22 2.29 -20.42
C GLU A 179 -14.68 2.33 -20.93
N ASP A 180 -14.85 2.29 -22.25
CA ASP A 180 -16.13 2.12 -22.92
C ASP A 180 -16.59 0.66 -22.87
N LEU A 181 -17.64 0.38 -22.11
CA LEU A 181 -18.23 -0.94 -22.01
C LEU A 181 -18.81 -1.46 -23.33
N GLY A 182 -19.18 -0.56 -24.25
CA GLY A 182 -19.65 -0.90 -25.59
C GLY A 182 -18.52 -1.14 -26.59
N ASN A 183 -17.31 -0.65 -26.29
CA ASN A 183 -16.13 -0.80 -27.12
C ASN A 183 -14.86 -0.96 -26.26
N PRO A 184 -14.62 -2.16 -25.69
CA PRO A 184 -13.48 -2.41 -24.82
C PRO A 184 -12.15 -2.00 -25.45
N GLY A 185 -11.28 -1.38 -24.65
CA GLY A 185 -10.01 -0.79 -25.08
C GLY A 185 -10.10 0.67 -25.55
N GLN A 186 -11.28 1.29 -25.56
CA GLN A 186 -11.44 2.73 -25.77
C GLN A 186 -11.83 3.44 -24.49
N GLU A 187 -11.33 4.66 -24.30
CA GLU A 187 -11.71 5.51 -23.18
C GLU A 187 -12.87 6.45 -23.55
N VAL A 188 -13.68 6.79 -22.55
CA VAL A 188 -14.71 7.82 -22.68
C VAL A 188 -14.23 9.09 -21.98
N THR A 189 -13.71 10.04 -22.77
CA THR A 189 -13.14 11.30 -22.26
C THR A 189 -14.09 12.03 -21.32
N GLY A 190 -13.57 12.47 -20.18
CA GLY A 190 -14.31 13.20 -19.16
C GLY A 190 -15.17 12.33 -18.24
N GLU A 191 -15.17 11.01 -18.41
CA GLU A 191 -15.96 10.10 -17.58
C GLU A 191 -15.07 9.25 -16.66
N PHE A 192 -15.46 9.16 -15.39
CA PHE A 192 -14.83 8.35 -14.36
C PHE A 192 -15.84 7.36 -13.78
N THR A 193 -15.36 6.20 -13.30
CA THR A 193 -16.23 5.19 -12.68
C THR A 193 -16.22 5.26 -11.16
N SER A 194 -15.10 5.68 -10.57
CA SER A 194 -14.94 5.87 -9.13
C SER A 194 -15.47 7.23 -8.67
N ASP A 195 -15.58 7.41 -7.35
CA ASP A 195 -15.90 8.72 -6.78
C ASP A 195 -14.64 9.62 -6.67
N ARG A 196 -13.43 9.03 -6.71
CA ARG A 196 -12.13 9.69 -6.90
C ARG A 196 -11.12 8.70 -7.45
N ASP A 197 -10.44 9.12 -8.51
CA ASP A 197 -9.21 8.55 -9.03
C ASP A 197 -8.04 9.48 -8.68
N VAL A 198 -6.89 8.90 -8.37
CA VAL A 198 -5.62 9.59 -8.11
C VAL A 198 -4.58 8.96 -9.02
N TYR A 199 -3.94 9.76 -9.85
CA TYR A 199 -2.95 9.30 -10.81
C TYR A 199 -1.53 9.75 -10.43
N GLY A 200 -0.56 8.84 -10.59
CA GLY A 200 0.86 9.14 -10.43
C GLY A 200 1.72 8.20 -11.26
N VAL A 201 2.97 8.60 -11.48
CA VAL A 201 3.99 7.80 -12.14
C VAL A 201 5.20 7.73 -11.23
N LEU A 202 5.79 6.54 -11.13
CA LEU A 202 6.98 6.27 -10.34
C LEU A 202 8.00 5.49 -11.16
N GLU A 203 9.28 5.74 -10.92
CA GLU A 203 10.42 5.18 -11.65
C GLU A 203 11.38 4.49 -10.69
N ASP A 204 12.02 3.43 -11.16
CA ASP A 204 13.07 2.78 -10.38
C ASP A 204 14.35 3.64 -10.38
N VAL A 205 14.93 3.85 -9.21
CA VAL A 205 16.22 4.56 -9.10
C VAL A 205 17.41 3.61 -9.07
N ARG A 206 17.15 2.30 -9.23
CA ARG A 206 18.19 1.26 -9.22
C ARG A 206 18.80 1.04 -10.61
N GLY A 207 18.23 1.66 -11.65
CA GLY A 207 18.74 1.66 -13.01
C GLY A 207 18.32 0.43 -13.82
N VAL A 208 17.23 -0.25 -13.43
CA VAL A 208 16.66 -1.38 -14.17
C VAL A 208 15.91 -0.91 -15.41
N GLY A 209 15.33 0.28 -15.39
CA GLY A 209 14.52 0.84 -16.47
C GLY A 209 13.04 0.47 -16.37
N LEU A 210 12.54 0.29 -15.15
CA LEU A 210 11.13 0.10 -14.84
C LEU A 210 10.47 1.43 -14.50
N ARG A 211 9.38 1.72 -15.23
CA ARG A 211 8.44 2.79 -14.93
C ARG A 211 7.09 2.20 -14.58
N VAL A 212 6.38 2.82 -13.65
CA VAL A 212 5.08 2.36 -13.17
C VAL A 212 4.06 3.47 -13.25
N GLU A 213 2.93 3.18 -13.91
CA GLU A 213 1.73 4.00 -13.81
C GLU A 213 0.89 3.50 -12.64
N GLN A 214 0.61 4.40 -11.70
CA GLN A 214 -0.20 4.16 -10.51
C GLN A 214 -1.54 4.87 -10.66
N LEU A 215 -2.63 4.11 -10.58
CA LEU A 215 -3.98 4.65 -10.47
C LEU A 215 -4.63 4.10 -9.20
N ALA A 216 -4.83 4.98 -8.22
CA ALA A 216 -5.52 4.63 -6.99
C ALA A 216 -6.93 5.22 -6.98
N TYR A 217 -7.91 4.48 -6.49
CA TYR A 217 -9.30 4.92 -6.54
C TYR A 217 -10.17 4.38 -5.42
N SER A 218 -11.21 5.15 -5.11
CA SER A 218 -12.11 4.89 -3.98
C SER A 218 -13.58 5.13 -4.34
N TYR A 219 -14.47 4.47 -3.59
CA TYR A 219 -15.91 4.57 -3.78
C TYR A 219 -16.59 4.90 -2.45
N SER A 220 -17.67 5.67 -2.49
CA SER A 220 -18.60 5.92 -1.38
C SER A 220 -19.76 4.92 -1.36
N ARG A 221 -19.76 3.90 -2.25
CA ARG A 221 -20.85 2.93 -2.39
C ARG A 221 -20.84 1.93 -1.24
N PRO A 222 -22.00 1.49 -0.71
CA PRO A 222 -22.04 0.60 0.46
C PRO A 222 -21.19 -0.68 0.37
N TYR A 223 -21.05 -1.25 -0.83
CA TYR A 223 -20.26 -2.47 -1.05
C TYR A 223 -18.75 -2.22 -1.16
N ALA A 224 -18.30 -0.98 -1.36
CA ALA A 224 -16.90 -0.64 -1.60
C ALA A 224 -16.40 0.54 -0.74
N LYS A 225 -17.23 1.06 0.17
CA LYS A 225 -16.89 2.21 1.01
C LYS A 225 -15.73 1.96 1.96
N ASN A 226 -15.41 0.71 2.28
CA ASN A 226 -14.25 0.37 3.10
C ASN A 226 -13.09 -0.21 2.27
N LEU A 227 -13.10 0.02 0.95
CA LEU A 227 -12.08 -0.44 0.01
C LEU A 227 -11.36 0.75 -0.62
N ILE A 228 -10.06 0.59 -0.78
CA ILE A 228 -9.24 1.37 -1.69
C ILE A 228 -8.64 0.41 -2.70
N PHE A 229 -8.66 0.80 -3.97
CA PHE A 229 -8.03 0.04 -5.04
C PHE A 229 -6.79 0.79 -5.51
N VAL A 230 -5.73 0.03 -5.80
CA VAL A 230 -4.51 0.57 -6.39
C VAL A 230 -4.14 -0.32 -7.57
N ARG A 231 -4.10 0.26 -8.76
CA ARG A 231 -3.69 -0.41 -10.00
C ARG A 231 -2.31 0.06 -10.38
N TYR A 232 -1.45 -0.90 -10.71
CA TYR A 232 -0.11 -0.67 -11.24
C TYR A 232 0.00 -1.22 -12.65
N ILE A 233 0.56 -0.41 -13.56
CA ILE A 233 1.00 -0.85 -14.88
C ILE A 233 2.51 -0.67 -14.92
N LEU A 234 3.24 -1.77 -15.07
CA LEU A 234 4.69 -1.82 -15.13
C LEU A 234 5.11 -1.79 -16.59
N HIS A 235 5.95 -0.82 -16.91
CA HIS A 235 6.58 -0.61 -18.20
C HIS A 235 8.06 -0.96 -18.09
N ASN A 236 8.55 -1.76 -19.02
CA ASN A 236 9.98 -1.93 -19.22
C ASN A 236 10.41 -0.93 -20.30
N ASP A 237 10.97 0.20 -19.85
CA ASP A 237 11.45 1.28 -20.71
C ASP A 237 12.97 1.14 -20.96
N SER A 238 13.58 0.03 -20.54
CA SER A 238 14.99 -0.28 -20.83
C SER A 238 15.19 -0.78 -22.28
N ASP A 239 16.46 -0.83 -22.70
CA ASP A 239 16.85 -1.34 -24.03
C ASP A 239 16.87 -2.89 -24.10
N VAL A 240 16.54 -3.59 -23.01
CA VAL A 240 16.60 -5.05 -22.90
C VAL A 240 15.32 -5.63 -22.34
N ASP A 241 14.98 -6.85 -22.74
CA ASP A 241 13.89 -7.59 -22.09
C ASP A 241 14.35 -8.00 -20.67
N LEU A 242 13.49 -7.81 -19.67
CA LEU A 242 13.70 -8.34 -18.33
C LEU A 242 13.13 -9.75 -18.26
N ASP A 243 13.92 -10.72 -17.79
CA ASP A 243 13.57 -12.15 -17.85
C ASP A 243 13.05 -12.70 -16.50
N GLU A 244 13.45 -12.10 -15.38
CA GLU A 244 13.08 -12.50 -14.01
C GLU A 244 12.44 -11.36 -13.23
N VAL A 245 11.16 -11.07 -13.51
CA VAL A 245 10.40 -10.06 -12.78
C VAL A 245 9.39 -10.69 -11.83
N TYR A 246 9.46 -10.25 -10.57
CA TYR A 246 8.61 -10.61 -9.45
C TYR A 246 8.04 -9.34 -8.87
N ALA A 247 6.72 -9.26 -8.72
CA ALA A 247 6.06 -8.07 -8.19
C ALA A 247 5.10 -8.44 -7.06
N GLY A 248 5.02 -7.59 -6.05
CA GLY A 248 4.26 -7.86 -4.85
C GLY A 248 4.13 -6.67 -3.92
N PHE A 249 3.66 -6.98 -2.70
CA PHE A 249 3.51 -5.99 -1.63
C PHE A 249 4.17 -6.47 -0.36
N HIS A 250 4.88 -5.55 0.26
CA HIS A 250 5.23 -5.58 1.67
C HIS A 250 4.17 -4.79 2.44
N ALA A 251 3.69 -5.34 3.55
CA ALA A 251 2.60 -4.76 4.33
C ALA A 251 2.82 -4.98 5.82
N ASP A 252 3.19 -3.92 6.52
CA ASP A 252 3.04 -3.77 7.96
C ASP A 252 1.67 -3.13 8.24
N LEU A 253 0.77 -3.97 8.74
CA LEU A 253 -0.59 -3.63 9.12
C LEU A 253 -0.77 -3.89 10.61
N LYS A 254 -1.62 -3.11 11.26
CA LYS A 254 -2.03 -3.32 12.65
C LYS A 254 -3.55 -3.22 12.76
N ALA A 255 -4.20 -4.22 13.34
CA ALA A 255 -5.64 -4.15 13.57
C ALA A 255 -5.96 -3.33 14.83
N ASP A 256 -4.99 -3.24 15.75
CA ASP A 256 -4.98 -2.41 16.94
C ASP A 256 -3.55 -2.25 17.52
N PHE A 257 -3.39 -1.69 18.74
CA PHE A 257 -2.12 -1.66 19.49
C PHE A 257 -2.00 -2.81 20.51
N TYR A 258 -2.80 -3.86 20.36
CA TYR A 258 -2.80 -5.06 21.19
C TYR A 258 -2.23 -6.24 20.40
N ALA A 259 -1.23 -6.87 20.97
CA ALA A 259 -0.41 -7.87 20.29
C ALA A 259 -1.03 -9.30 20.17
N ASP A 260 -2.37 -9.40 20.07
CA ASP A 260 -3.11 -10.69 19.98
C ASP A 260 -3.93 -10.77 18.67
N ASP A 261 -3.33 -10.22 17.62
CA ASP A 261 -3.85 -10.25 16.26
C ASP A 261 -3.63 -11.62 15.60
N ARG A 262 -4.50 -11.98 14.65
CA ARG A 262 -4.28 -13.14 13.78
C ARG A 262 -4.27 -12.77 12.31
N ILE A 263 -3.38 -13.43 11.59
CA ILE A 263 -3.36 -13.47 10.14
C ILE A 263 -4.37 -14.50 9.66
N GLY A 264 -5.27 -14.06 8.78
CA GLY A 264 -6.19 -14.91 8.05
C GLY A 264 -6.06 -14.69 6.54
N ALA A 265 -6.63 -15.62 5.78
CA ALA A 265 -6.69 -15.53 4.33
C ALA A 265 -7.97 -16.13 3.76
N TRP A 266 -8.42 -15.62 2.61
CA TRP A 266 -9.47 -16.24 1.82
C TRP A 266 -9.19 -16.10 0.33
N SER A 267 -9.84 -16.93 -0.49
CA SER A 267 -9.88 -16.71 -1.93
C SER A 267 -11.04 -15.77 -2.29
N LEU A 268 -10.77 -14.81 -3.17
CA LEU A 268 -11.78 -13.95 -3.77
C LEU A 268 -12.64 -14.70 -4.81
N VAL A 269 -12.22 -15.87 -5.25
CA VAL A 269 -12.93 -16.70 -6.23
C VAL A 269 -13.46 -17.96 -5.56
N ASP A 270 -14.78 -18.11 -5.55
CA ASP A 270 -15.45 -19.28 -4.98
C ASP A 270 -14.94 -20.58 -5.63
N GLY A 271 -14.40 -21.49 -4.80
CA GLY A 271 -13.90 -22.79 -5.23
C GLY A 271 -12.42 -22.83 -5.60
N GLU A 272 -11.70 -21.71 -5.55
CA GLU A 272 -10.24 -21.69 -5.62
C GLU A 272 -9.63 -21.93 -4.23
N ASN A 273 -8.61 -22.79 -4.19
CA ASN A 273 -7.88 -23.11 -2.96
C ASN A 273 -6.68 -22.18 -2.73
N VAL A 274 -6.37 -21.29 -3.68
CA VAL A 274 -5.27 -20.33 -3.56
C VAL A 274 -5.83 -19.03 -2.97
N PRO A 275 -5.37 -18.60 -1.78
CA PRO A 275 -5.84 -17.35 -1.21
C PRO A 275 -5.33 -16.15 -2.00
N SER A 276 -6.21 -15.16 -2.20
CA SER A 276 -5.87 -13.91 -2.91
C SER A 276 -6.08 -12.66 -2.05
N PHE A 277 -6.54 -12.84 -0.82
CA PHE A 277 -6.72 -11.79 0.16
C PHE A 277 -6.23 -12.26 1.53
N PHE A 278 -5.41 -11.43 2.18
CA PHE A 278 -4.79 -11.71 3.49
C PHE A 278 -5.03 -10.53 4.41
N PHE A 279 -5.28 -10.80 5.69
CA PHE A 279 -5.67 -9.79 6.66
C PHE A 279 -5.13 -10.09 8.05
N LYS A 280 -4.89 -9.04 8.83
CA LYS A 280 -4.83 -9.11 10.29
C LYS A 280 -6.22 -8.88 10.87
N GLN A 281 -6.54 -9.63 11.91
CA GLN A 281 -7.78 -9.59 12.65
C GLN A 281 -7.47 -9.46 14.14
N ASP A 282 -8.05 -8.44 14.78
CA ASP A 282 -8.18 -8.42 16.24
C ASP A 282 -9.21 -9.47 16.68
N LEU A 283 -8.82 -10.30 17.64
CA LEU A 283 -9.66 -11.34 18.22
C LEU A 283 -10.29 -10.98 19.56
N ASN A 284 -9.72 -10.03 20.29
CA ASN A 284 -10.09 -9.77 21.67
C ASN A 284 -11.03 -8.56 21.80
N GLY A 285 -11.12 -7.71 20.77
CA GLY A 285 -12.00 -6.54 20.75
C GLY A 285 -11.40 -5.34 21.51
N ILE A 286 -10.11 -5.33 21.81
CA ILE A 286 -9.45 -4.40 22.72
C ILE A 286 -8.42 -3.57 21.95
N PRO A 287 -8.73 -2.30 21.60
CA PRO A 287 -7.87 -1.48 20.75
C PRO A 287 -6.47 -1.21 21.32
N GLN A 288 -6.33 -1.29 22.64
CA GLN A 288 -5.07 -1.00 23.31
C GLN A 288 -5.06 -1.62 24.71
N ARG A 289 -3.90 -2.10 25.15
CA ARG A 289 -3.72 -2.55 26.54
C ARG A 289 -3.85 -1.39 27.52
N GLY A 290 -4.59 -1.60 28.61
CA GLY A 290 -4.73 -0.61 29.68
C GLY A 290 -3.43 -0.27 30.44
N ASP A 291 -2.36 -1.05 30.25
CA ASP A 291 -1.02 -0.80 30.81
C ASP A 291 -0.01 -0.26 29.77
N SER A 292 -0.41 -0.05 28.52
CA SER A 292 0.44 0.58 27.52
C SER A 292 0.45 2.09 27.74
N SER A 293 1.49 2.58 28.41
CA SER A 293 1.67 4.01 28.71
C SER A 293 2.31 4.82 27.58
N GLU A 294 2.62 4.19 26.44
CA GLU A 294 3.56 4.74 25.45
C GLU A 294 2.90 5.35 24.20
N PHE A 295 1.59 5.21 24.01
CA PHE A 295 0.87 5.74 22.85
C PHE A 295 -0.39 6.51 23.25
N GLU A 296 -0.72 7.56 22.49
CA GLU A 296 -2.04 8.20 22.58
C GLU A 296 -3.14 7.15 22.37
N GLN A 297 -4.21 7.23 23.15
CA GLN A 297 -5.13 6.10 23.28
C GLN A 297 -5.89 5.84 21.98
N TRP A 298 -5.69 4.67 21.36
CA TRP A 298 -6.61 4.17 20.33
C TRP A 298 -7.95 3.88 21.00
N VAL A 299 -8.90 4.80 20.83
CA VAL A 299 -10.28 4.68 21.34
C VAL A 299 -11.28 4.28 20.26
N GLY A 300 -10.79 4.07 19.05
CA GLY A 300 -11.55 3.72 17.87
C GLY A 300 -11.97 2.26 17.79
N PRO A 301 -12.73 1.93 16.75
CA PRO A 301 -13.04 0.54 16.45
C PRO A 301 -11.77 -0.27 16.18
N VAL A 302 -11.86 -1.57 16.44
CA VAL A 302 -10.91 -2.61 16.05
C VAL A 302 -11.55 -3.49 14.99
N GLY A 303 -10.76 -4.15 14.15
CA GLY A 303 -11.33 -4.85 13.01
C GLY A 303 -10.36 -5.71 12.23
N TRP A 304 -10.71 -5.90 10.95
CA TRP A 304 -9.93 -6.65 10.00
C TRP A 304 -9.30 -5.64 9.06
N ILE A 305 -7.99 -5.71 8.88
CA ILE A 305 -7.27 -4.92 7.89
C ILE A 305 -6.47 -5.87 7.01
N GLY A 306 -6.56 -5.70 5.70
CA GLY A 306 -5.89 -6.59 4.79
C GLY A 306 -5.70 -6.02 3.40
N ALA A 307 -4.95 -6.78 2.61
CA ALA A 307 -4.71 -6.51 1.21
C ALA A 307 -4.90 -7.80 0.40
N GLY A 308 -5.38 -7.63 -0.82
CA GLY A 308 -5.51 -8.72 -1.77
C GLY A 308 -5.25 -8.29 -3.20
N ILE A 309 -4.78 -9.22 -4.01
CA ILE A 309 -4.62 -9.02 -5.45
C ILE A 309 -5.93 -9.44 -6.12
N VAL A 310 -6.57 -8.48 -6.79
CA VAL A 310 -7.85 -8.67 -7.48
C VAL A 310 -7.63 -9.02 -8.94
N LYS A 311 -6.55 -8.53 -9.54
CA LYS A 311 -6.16 -8.84 -10.92
C LYS A 311 -4.65 -8.88 -11.02
N SER A 312 -4.12 -9.88 -11.69
CA SER A 312 -2.68 -10.01 -11.97
C SER A 312 -2.41 -10.14 -13.46
N PRO A 313 -1.14 -9.99 -13.89
CA PRO A 313 -0.77 -10.18 -15.29
C PRO A 313 -1.11 -11.61 -15.70
N ASP A 314 -1.72 -11.77 -16.87
CA ASP A 314 -2.16 -13.07 -17.39
C ASP A 314 -3.08 -13.87 -16.45
N ASP A 315 -3.75 -13.20 -15.50
CA ASP A 315 -4.68 -13.81 -14.54
C ASP A 315 -4.02 -14.91 -13.67
N MET A 316 -2.73 -14.76 -13.36
CA MET A 316 -1.95 -15.75 -12.62
C MET A 316 -2.34 -15.92 -11.14
N GLY A 317 -3.22 -15.06 -10.61
CA GLY A 317 -3.52 -14.99 -9.18
C GLY A 317 -2.31 -14.61 -8.32
N VAL A 318 -2.34 -14.99 -7.04
CA VAL A 318 -1.21 -14.86 -6.10
C VAL A 318 -0.35 -16.11 -6.19
N SER A 319 0.97 -15.95 -6.31
CA SER A 319 1.91 -17.08 -6.36
C SER A 319 2.62 -17.36 -5.04
N SER A 320 2.67 -16.40 -4.12
CA SER A 320 3.11 -16.65 -2.75
C SER A 320 2.66 -15.65 -1.70
N PHE A 321 2.68 -16.11 -0.45
CA PHE A 321 2.45 -15.32 0.76
C PHE A 321 3.34 -15.82 1.90
N HIS A 322 4.04 -14.86 2.52
CA HIS A 322 4.93 -15.08 3.65
C HIS A 322 4.64 -14.04 4.73
N TYR A 323 4.69 -14.45 6.00
CA TYR A 323 4.60 -13.58 7.15
C TYR A 323 5.83 -13.75 8.03
N TYR A 324 6.14 -12.74 8.84
CA TYR A 324 7.25 -12.77 9.80
C TYR A 324 6.97 -11.78 10.92
N HIS A 325 7.66 -11.98 12.04
CA HIS A 325 7.63 -11.04 13.16
C HIS A 325 8.47 -9.80 12.84
N ASP A 326 8.07 -8.64 13.37
CA ASP A 326 8.74 -7.35 13.10
C ASP A 326 10.25 -7.39 13.42
N ASP A 327 10.65 -8.08 14.51
CA ASP A 327 12.05 -8.30 14.89
C ASP A 327 12.91 -9.02 13.84
N TYR A 328 12.27 -9.73 12.90
CA TYR A 328 12.93 -10.47 11.82
C TYR A 328 12.71 -9.83 10.45
N SER A 329 12.23 -8.59 10.41
CA SER A 329 12.01 -7.87 9.15
C SER A 329 13.23 -8.00 8.23
N PRO A 330 13.04 -8.32 6.94
CA PRO A 330 14.16 -8.45 6.01
C PRO A 330 14.87 -7.11 5.88
N VAL A 331 16.20 -7.13 6.00
CA VAL A 331 17.05 -5.91 6.01
C VAL A 331 18.00 -5.84 4.82
N SER A 332 17.98 -6.85 3.93
CA SER A 332 18.84 -6.93 2.76
C SER A 332 18.04 -7.18 1.47
N ASP A 333 18.61 -6.77 0.35
CA ASP A 333 18.04 -7.04 -0.98
C ASP A 333 17.95 -8.56 -1.23
N GLU A 334 18.93 -9.31 -0.73
CA GLU A 334 18.97 -10.77 -0.81
C GLU A 334 17.80 -11.41 -0.05
N ASP A 335 17.48 -10.93 1.16
CA ASP A 335 16.37 -11.46 1.95
C ASP A 335 15.02 -11.23 1.24
N PHE A 336 14.75 -9.98 0.87
CA PHE A 336 13.55 -9.62 0.12
C PHE A 336 13.44 -10.39 -1.20
N SER A 337 14.53 -10.46 -1.98
CA SER A 337 14.54 -11.19 -3.25
C SER A 337 14.30 -12.68 -3.05
N GLY A 338 14.88 -13.30 -2.02
CA GLY A 338 14.64 -14.70 -1.66
C GLY A 338 13.17 -14.96 -1.31
N ILE A 339 12.57 -14.09 -0.50
CA ILE A 339 11.13 -14.14 -0.15
C ILE A 339 10.25 -13.96 -1.40
N LEU A 340 10.58 -13.03 -2.30
CA LEU A 340 9.82 -12.81 -3.54
C LEU A 340 9.86 -14.01 -4.48
N ARG A 341 11.02 -14.68 -4.55
CA ARG A 341 11.29 -15.80 -5.46
C ARG A 341 10.89 -17.16 -4.88
N ASN A 342 10.53 -17.22 -3.60
CA ASN A 342 10.36 -18.45 -2.83
C ASN A 342 11.65 -19.29 -2.81
N ASP A 343 12.81 -18.65 -2.70
CA ASP A 343 14.13 -19.27 -2.71
C ASP A 343 14.86 -19.04 -1.39
N THR A 344 15.08 -20.13 -0.66
CA THR A 344 15.74 -20.10 0.67
C THR A 344 17.25 -20.27 0.60
N SER A 345 17.83 -20.54 -0.57
CA SER A 345 19.24 -20.93 -0.70
C SER A 345 20.23 -19.81 -0.33
N GLY A 346 19.79 -18.55 -0.40
CA GLY A 346 20.57 -17.37 -0.04
C GLY A 346 20.23 -16.77 1.33
N LEU A 347 19.30 -17.37 2.08
CA LEU A 347 18.84 -16.82 3.36
C LEU A 347 19.61 -17.43 4.52
N ASP A 348 20.05 -16.59 5.47
CA ASP A 348 20.72 -17.05 6.68
C ASP A 348 19.76 -17.79 7.63
N ASN A 349 18.51 -17.32 7.74
CA ASN A 349 17.49 -17.87 8.63
C ASN A 349 16.14 -18.00 7.89
N PRO A 350 16.03 -18.92 6.91
CA PRO A 350 14.81 -19.07 6.11
C PRO A 350 13.57 -19.41 6.95
N GLU A 351 13.73 -20.03 8.11
CA GLU A 351 12.64 -20.36 9.03
C GLU A 351 11.94 -19.14 9.64
N TRP A 352 12.50 -17.92 9.50
CA TRP A 352 11.82 -16.69 9.90
C TRP A 352 10.76 -16.24 8.91
N TYR A 353 10.86 -16.70 7.65
CA TYR A 353 10.05 -16.22 6.53
C TYR A 353 9.21 -17.31 5.86
N PHE A 354 9.60 -18.57 6.00
CA PHE A 354 8.95 -19.70 5.35
C PHE A 354 8.42 -20.69 6.39
N HIS A 355 7.10 -20.77 6.50
CA HIS A 355 6.42 -21.53 7.55
C HIS A 355 5.61 -22.68 6.96
N GLY A 356 6.02 -23.92 7.22
CA GLY A 356 5.30 -25.12 6.77
C GLY A 356 6.00 -25.84 5.61
N GLU A 357 5.23 -26.68 4.91
CA GLU A 357 5.78 -27.54 3.85
C GLU A 357 5.71 -26.93 2.44
N ASP A 358 4.83 -25.94 2.22
CA ASP A 358 4.68 -25.27 0.93
C ASP A 358 5.64 -24.06 0.87
N PRO A 359 6.64 -24.07 -0.04
CA PRO A 359 7.58 -22.96 -0.16
C PRO A 359 6.94 -21.68 -0.70
N GLY A 360 5.74 -21.72 -1.28
CA GLY A 360 5.03 -20.55 -1.76
C GLY A 360 4.01 -19.98 -0.77
N PHE A 361 3.51 -20.78 0.17
CA PHE A 361 2.46 -20.32 1.08
C PHE A 361 2.73 -20.75 2.50
N ASP A 362 2.88 -19.76 3.37
CA ASP A 362 3.01 -20.03 4.78
C ASP A 362 1.74 -20.66 5.38
N ASP A 363 1.94 -21.67 6.22
CA ASP A 363 0.90 -22.30 7.02
C ASP A 363 0.47 -21.38 8.16
N LEU A 364 -0.72 -20.78 8.00
CA LEU A 364 -1.32 -19.89 8.99
C LEU A 364 -1.64 -20.59 10.33
N SER A 365 -1.67 -21.93 10.39
CA SER A 365 -1.83 -22.64 11.67
C SER A 365 -0.60 -22.52 12.58
N LEU A 366 0.56 -22.17 12.00
CA LEU A 366 1.82 -22.00 12.72
C LEU A 366 2.04 -20.58 13.28
N GLN A 367 1.19 -19.62 12.91
CA GLN A 367 1.39 -18.19 13.21
C GLN A 367 1.60 -17.89 14.70
N SER A 368 0.88 -18.60 15.59
CA SER A 368 1.01 -18.43 17.05
C SER A 368 2.39 -18.82 17.61
N GLY A 369 3.21 -19.50 16.80
CA GLY A 369 4.59 -19.84 17.12
C GLY A 369 5.62 -18.79 16.68
N VAL A 370 5.23 -17.88 15.79
CA VAL A 370 6.08 -16.92 15.08
C VAL A 370 5.79 -15.50 15.54
N ASP A 371 4.51 -15.12 15.52
CA ASP A 371 4.03 -13.85 16.05
C ASP A 371 3.76 -14.02 17.55
N LYS A 372 4.85 -14.03 18.31
CA LYS A 372 4.84 -14.12 19.77
C LYS A 372 5.17 -12.77 20.36
N ASP A 373 4.33 -11.79 20.10
CA ASP A 373 4.22 -10.66 21.00
C ASP A 373 3.61 -11.10 22.35
N GLU A 374 4.21 -12.13 22.99
CA GLU A 374 3.99 -12.49 24.37
C GLU A 374 4.71 -11.44 25.24
N PHE A 375 4.17 -10.23 25.27
CA PHE A 375 4.55 -9.27 26.28
C PHE A 375 4.19 -9.83 27.66
N PRO A 376 5.03 -9.59 28.70
CA PRO A 376 4.79 -10.09 30.05
C PRO A 376 3.33 -9.83 30.49
N GLY A 377 2.60 -10.90 30.79
CA GLY A 377 1.19 -10.86 31.20
C GLY A 377 0.16 -11.35 30.18
N SER A 378 0.56 -11.76 28.97
CA SER A 378 -0.30 -12.38 27.95
C SER A 378 -0.79 -13.81 28.28
N GLU A 379 -0.81 -14.22 29.56
CA GLU A 379 -1.33 -15.54 29.91
C GLU A 379 -2.77 -15.68 29.40
N ARG A 380 -2.94 -16.55 28.38
CA ARG A 380 -4.25 -17.00 27.91
C ARG A 380 -5.08 -17.31 29.13
N SER A 381 -6.20 -16.60 29.30
CA SER A 381 -7.14 -16.94 30.35
C SER A 381 -7.56 -18.40 30.14
N LYS A 382 -7.01 -19.28 30.97
CA LYS A 382 -7.41 -20.67 31.01
C LYS A 382 -8.83 -20.69 31.56
N GLU A 383 -9.75 -21.09 30.70
CA GLU A 383 -11.05 -21.69 31.00
C GLU A 383 -11.97 -20.94 31.97
N ARG A 384 -13.12 -20.49 31.46
CA ARG A 384 -14.42 -20.82 32.07
C ARG A 384 -15.49 -21.10 31.04
#